data_AF-A0A8T3ZC29-F1
#
_entry.id   AF-A0A8T3ZC29-F1
#
_cell.length_a   1.000
_cell.length_b   1.000
_cell.length_c   1.000
_cell.angle_alpha   90.00
_cell.angle_beta   90.00
_cell.angle_gamma   90.00
#
_symmetry.space_group_name_H-M   'P 1'
#
loop_
_entity.id
_entity.type
_entity.pdbx_description
1 polymer ?
#
loop_
_entity_poly.entity_id
_entity_poly.type
_entity_poly.pdbx_seq_one_letter_code
_entity_poly.pdbx_strand_id
1 'polypeptide(L)'
;MKLKEMLRRLDERFANGEISEATYKGIKARYESEADEDDVGAPEQDAPKGERARVPLIKVSGSNDHEGDIYAKEVLVAGSSDVRGNIDAEDVRISGSCDVDGNVKAIKLKVSGSCDVRGRVEADEMRISGACDLEGPVKARVIEISGSCEIEMDVTAERARVSGACDLHSKLTAKAVEFSGAAVFSDVEAEMVEGRGAFDAKSIVAKSVSLRVADRCSVGSIEADVVEVKEYPGGTLDSKTIAGREKVYLEGVCADSVSGGDVEIGPNCRIGVAEGANVKVHPDSKVGQVKKRK
;
A
#
# COMPACT_ATOMS: atom_id res chain seq x y z
N MET A 1 -3.24 -18.88 23.75
CA MET A 1 -2.90 -20.17 24.43
C MET A 1 -3.66 -20.46 25.75
N LYS A 2 -4.52 -19.57 26.30
CA LYS A 2 -5.21 -19.79 27.60
C LYS A 2 -6.61 -20.45 27.54
N LEU A 3 -7.25 -20.49 26.36
CA LEU A 3 -8.65 -20.94 26.20
C LEU A 3 -8.83 -22.46 26.30
N LYS A 4 -7.92 -23.25 25.70
CA LYS A 4 -7.99 -24.73 25.67
C LYS A 4 -7.90 -25.37 27.07
N GLU A 5 -7.11 -24.78 27.99
CA GLU A 5 -6.99 -25.30 29.35
C GLU A 5 -8.24 -25.01 30.20
N MET A 6 -8.92 -23.88 29.94
CA MET A 6 -10.13 -23.48 30.65
C MET A 6 -11.34 -24.34 30.26
N LEU A 7 -11.53 -24.63 28.97
CA LEU A 7 -12.60 -25.51 28.48
C LEU A 7 -12.46 -26.93 29.04
N ARG A 8 -11.22 -27.44 29.14
CA ARG A 8 -10.94 -28.76 29.73
C ARG A 8 -11.36 -28.86 31.21
N ARG A 9 -11.11 -27.81 32.00
CA ARG A 9 -11.55 -27.76 33.41
C ARG A 9 -13.08 -27.64 33.54
N LEU A 10 -13.73 -26.99 32.57
CA LEU A 10 -15.20 -26.87 32.55
C LEU A 10 -15.86 -28.23 32.29
N ASP A 11 -15.31 -29.02 31.35
CA ASP A 11 -15.78 -30.37 31.03
C ASP A 11 -15.64 -31.32 32.24
N GLU A 12 -14.51 -31.28 32.96
CA GLU A 12 -14.29 -32.07 34.17
C GLU A 12 -15.29 -31.75 35.29
N ARG A 13 -15.65 -30.47 35.47
CA ARG A 13 -16.62 -30.05 36.49
C ARG A 13 -18.05 -30.45 36.15
N PHE A 14 -18.41 -30.48 34.87
CA PHE A 14 -19.70 -31.02 34.44
C PHE A 14 -19.76 -32.55 34.62
N ALA A 15 -18.70 -33.26 34.27
CA ALA A 15 -18.62 -34.71 34.45
C ALA A 15 -18.73 -35.14 35.94
N ASN A 16 -18.21 -34.31 36.84
CA ASN A 16 -18.31 -34.52 38.29
C ASN A 16 -19.65 -34.05 38.90
N GLY A 17 -20.58 -33.53 38.09
CA GLY A 17 -21.91 -33.10 38.54
C GLY A 17 -21.93 -31.80 39.35
N GLU A 18 -20.84 -31.02 39.35
CA GLU A 18 -20.73 -29.77 40.12
C GLU A 18 -21.53 -28.61 39.50
N ILE A 19 -21.86 -28.72 38.22
CA ILE A 19 -22.57 -27.69 37.46
C ILE A 19 -23.72 -28.30 36.67
N SER A 20 -24.83 -27.58 36.59
CA SER A 20 -26.01 -28.02 35.83
C SER A 20 -25.76 -27.98 34.32
N GLU A 21 -26.47 -28.81 33.57
CA GLU A 21 -26.37 -28.88 32.10
C GLU A 21 -26.67 -27.53 31.43
N ALA A 22 -27.62 -26.75 31.98
CA ALA A 22 -27.95 -25.42 31.49
C ALA A 22 -26.78 -24.43 31.68
N THR A 23 -26.10 -24.50 32.83
CA THR A 23 -24.92 -23.67 33.13
C THR A 23 -23.73 -24.07 32.26
N TYR A 24 -23.49 -25.37 32.08
CA TYR A 24 -22.42 -25.89 31.23
C TYR A 24 -22.59 -25.45 29.76
N LYS A 25 -23.79 -25.66 29.18
CA LYS A 25 -24.08 -25.23 27.80
C LYS A 25 -23.95 -23.72 27.62
N GLY A 26 -24.39 -22.93 28.61
CA GLY A 26 -24.30 -21.46 28.56
C GLY A 26 -22.87 -20.93 28.59
N ILE A 27 -21.98 -21.56 29.37
CA ILE A 27 -20.56 -21.16 29.45
C ILE A 27 -19.81 -21.67 28.21
N LYS A 28 -20.03 -22.92 27.81
CA LYS A 28 -19.38 -23.53 26.65
C LYS A 28 -19.72 -22.80 25.34
N ALA A 29 -20.99 -22.44 25.13
CA ALA A 29 -21.42 -21.69 23.95
C ALA A 29 -20.79 -20.29 23.83
N ARG A 30 -20.52 -19.62 24.96
CA ARG A 30 -19.85 -18.29 24.95
C ARG A 30 -18.38 -18.37 24.58
N TYR A 31 -17.71 -19.47 24.94
CA TYR A 31 -16.27 -19.64 24.69
C TYR A 31 -15.98 -20.35 23.36
N GLU A 32 -16.88 -21.23 22.89
CA GLU A 32 -16.80 -21.81 21.55
C GLU A 32 -17.14 -20.77 20.46
N SER A 33 -18.00 -19.77 20.75
CA SER A 33 -18.20 -18.63 19.84
C SER A 33 -17.00 -17.67 19.77
N GLU A 34 -16.03 -17.79 20.67
CA GLU A 34 -14.77 -17.03 20.68
C GLU A 34 -13.56 -17.88 20.24
N ALA A 35 -13.79 -19.10 19.73
CA ALA A 35 -12.72 -20.06 19.42
C ALA A 35 -12.44 -20.29 17.92
N ASP A 36 -13.16 -19.64 17.02
CA ASP A 36 -12.96 -19.72 15.57
C ASP A 36 -12.83 -18.32 14.95
N GLU A 37 -11.72 -17.61 15.23
CA GLU A 37 -11.26 -16.46 14.43
C GLU A 37 -9.73 -16.49 14.29
N ASP A 38 -9.23 -17.50 13.58
CA ASP A 38 -7.99 -17.36 12.81
C ASP A 38 -8.41 -16.82 11.41
N ASP A 39 -8.01 -15.57 11.12
CA ASP A 39 -7.79 -14.98 9.79
C ASP A 39 -8.83 -15.24 8.67
N VAL A 40 -9.94 -14.50 8.67
CA VAL A 40 -10.53 -13.90 7.46
C VAL A 40 -11.19 -12.58 7.88
N GLY A 41 -10.73 -11.46 7.30
CA GLY A 41 -11.31 -10.14 7.54
C GLY A 41 -12.83 -10.11 7.34
N ALA A 42 -13.56 -9.96 8.45
CA ALA A 42 -14.92 -9.45 8.45
C ALA A 42 -14.86 -7.95 8.84
N PRO A 43 -15.71 -7.10 8.24
CA PRO A 43 -15.68 -5.67 8.53
C PRO A 43 -15.98 -5.48 10.01
N GLU A 44 -15.17 -4.67 10.70
CA GLU A 44 -15.58 -4.10 11.98
C GLU A 44 -16.95 -3.46 11.76
N GLN A 45 -17.98 -4.14 12.27
CA GLN A 45 -19.28 -3.53 12.42
C GLN A 45 -19.10 -2.48 13.49
N ASP A 46 -18.80 -1.25 13.05
CA ASP A 46 -19.04 -0.03 13.79
C ASP A 46 -20.46 -0.12 14.36
N ALA A 47 -20.56 -0.57 15.62
CA ALA A 47 -21.79 -0.42 16.38
C ALA A 47 -22.20 1.05 16.26
N PRO A 48 -23.48 1.37 15.99
CA PRO A 48 -23.90 2.75 15.79
C PRO A 48 -23.76 3.48 17.12
N LYS A 49 -22.59 4.08 17.37
CA LYS A 49 -22.39 5.12 18.37
C LYS A 49 -23.30 6.25 17.90
N GLY A 50 -24.41 6.44 18.62
CA GLY A 50 -25.49 7.35 18.25
C GLY A 50 -24.97 8.66 17.68
N GLU A 51 -25.56 9.10 16.57
CA GLU A 51 -25.16 10.29 15.79
C GLU A 51 -24.75 11.44 16.73
N ARG A 52 -23.45 11.53 17.02
CA ARG A 52 -22.88 12.78 17.51
C ARG A 52 -22.97 13.72 16.32
N ALA A 53 -23.81 14.74 16.44
CA ALA A 53 -23.95 15.72 15.38
C ALA A 53 -22.58 16.30 15.05
N ARG A 54 -22.12 16.07 13.82
CA ARG A 54 -20.88 16.66 13.30
C ARG A 54 -20.98 18.17 13.44
N VAL A 55 -19.98 18.80 14.05
CA VAL A 55 -19.91 20.26 14.03
C VAL A 55 -19.71 20.72 12.58
N PRO A 56 -20.34 21.81 12.11
CA PRO A 56 -20.26 22.19 10.70
C PRO A 56 -18.83 22.49 10.22
N LEU A 57 -18.04 23.17 11.04
CA LEU A 57 -16.70 23.61 10.68
C LEU A 57 -15.82 23.73 11.92
N ILE A 58 -14.62 23.17 11.85
CA ILE A 58 -13.50 23.50 12.74
C ILE A 58 -12.46 24.23 11.90
N LYS A 59 -12.06 25.41 12.35
CA LYS A 59 -11.01 26.21 11.70
C LYS A 59 -9.91 26.56 12.69
N VAL A 60 -8.69 26.21 12.35
CA VAL A 60 -7.48 26.53 13.11
C VAL A 60 -6.63 27.49 12.28
N SER A 61 -6.53 28.75 12.69
CA SER A 61 -5.72 29.78 12.01
C SER A 61 -4.46 30.20 12.77
N GLY A 62 -4.28 29.74 14.00
CA GLY A 62 -3.10 29.94 14.84
C GLY A 62 -2.51 28.60 15.25
N SER A 63 -1.95 28.51 16.45
CA SER A 63 -1.58 27.22 17.06
C SER A 63 -2.72 26.72 17.94
N ASN A 64 -3.07 25.44 17.83
CA ASN A 64 -4.12 24.84 18.66
C ASN A 64 -3.78 23.41 19.06
N ASP A 65 -3.88 23.10 20.34
CA ASP A 65 -3.80 21.74 20.85
C ASP A 65 -5.22 21.24 21.09
N HIS A 66 -5.64 20.27 20.29
CA HIS A 66 -6.96 19.66 20.40
C HIS A 66 -6.86 18.36 21.20
N GLU A 67 -7.44 18.36 22.39
CA GLU A 67 -7.59 17.14 23.19
C GLU A 67 -8.87 16.41 22.83
N GLY A 68 -8.77 15.10 22.56
CA GLY A 68 -9.89 14.23 22.21
C GLY A 68 -10.23 14.21 20.72
N ASP A 69 -11.30 13.49 20.41
CA ASP A 69 -11.71 13.23 19.03
C ASP A 69 -12.45 14.42 18.38
N ILE A 70 -12.10 14.72 17.13
CA ILE A 70 -12.75 15.70 16.27
C ILE A 70 -13.85 15.00 15.45
N TYR A 71 -15.08 15.48 15.56
CA TYR A 71 -16.22 15.03 14.75
C TYR A 71 -16.85 16.23 14.03
N ALA A 72 -16.44 16.48 12.79
CA ALA A 72 -16.84 17.66 12.03
C ALA A 72 -17.34 17.31 10.62
N LYS A 73 -17.98 18.26 9.92
CA LYS A 73 -18.14 18.16 8.46
C LYS A 73 -16.88 18.64 7.78
N GLU A 74 -16.41 19.84 8.12
CA GLU A 74 -15.18 20.41 7.59
C GLU A 74 -14.15 20.69 8.68
N VAL A 75 -12.89 20.35 8.42
CA VAL A 75 -11.74 20.70 9.25
C VAL A 75 -10.73 21.47 8.40
N LEU A 76 -10.46 22.72 8.76
CA LEU A 76 -9.54 23.60 8.05
C LEU A 76 -8.39 24.00 8.99
N VAL A 77 -7.19 23.49 8.72
CA VAL A 77 -5.98 23.83 9.47
C VAL A 77 -5.09 24.73 8.60
N ALA A 78 -5.14 26.03 8.87
CA ALA A 78 -4.29 27.03 8.21
C ALA A 78 -3.04 27.38 9.04
N GLY A 79 -3.10 27.21 10.36
CA GLY A 79 -1.97 27.40 11.28
C GLY A 79 -1.29 26.07 11.65
N SER A 80 -0.95 25.89 12.93
CA SER A 80 -0.41 24.63 13.45
C SER A 80 -1.45 23.96 14.34
N SER A 81 -1.65 22.65 14.23
CA SER A 81 -2.59 21.94 15.09
C SER A 81 -2.04 20.61 15.55
N ASP A 82 -2.06 20.37 16.86
CA ASP A 82 -1.71 19.07 17.45
C ASP A 82 -3.01 18.41 17.93
N VAL A 83 -3.37 17.27 17.37
CA VAL A 83 -4.62 16.55 17.69
C VAL A 83 -4.28 15.29 18.48
N ARG A 84 -4.52 15.33 19.80
CA ARG A 84 -4.39 14.18 20.71
C ARG A 84 -5.67 13.33 20.70
N GLY A 85 -5.99 12.79 19.53
CA GLY A 85 -7.22 12.04 19.28
C GLY A 85 -7.42 11.71 17.81
N ASN A 86 -8.61 11.24 17.46
CA ASN A 86 -8.97 10.93 16.08
C ASN A 86 -9.61 12.12 15.37
N ILE A 87 -9.48 12.18 14.04
CA ILE A 87 -10.24 13.09 13.19
C ILE A 87 -11.26 12.27 12.39
N ASP A 88 -12.55 12.57 12.55
CA ASP A 88 -13.62 12.07 11.70
C ASP A 88 -14.34 13.26 11.05
N ALA A 89 -14.10 13.46 9.76
CA ALA A 89 -14.63 14.57 8.99
C ALA A 89 -15.11 14.19 7.58
N GLU A 90 -15.89 15.05 6.93
CA GLU A 90 -16.20 14.87 5.50
C GLU A 90 -15.07 15.46 4.64
N ASP A 91 -14.62 16.67 4.93
CA ASP A 91 -13.53 17.37 4.22
C ASP A 91 -12.47 17.86 5.23
N VAL A 92 -11.24 17.37 5.10
CA VAL A 92 -10.07 17.81 5.88
C VAL A 92 -9.11 18.53 4.96
N ARG A 93 -8.81 19.80 5.25
CA ARG A 93 -7.82 20.60 4.51
C ARG A 93 -6.77 21.15 5.45
N ILE A 94 -5.53 20.77 5.20
CA ILE A 94 -4.37 21.18 5.98
C ILE A 94 -3.47 22.00 5.06
N SER A 95 -3.45 23.31 5.27
CA SER A 95 -2.57 24.25 4.55
C SER A 95 -1.38 24.70 5.38
N GLY A 96 -1.46 24.59 6.72
CA GLY A 96 -0.34 24.79 7.64
C GLY A 96 0.27 23.46 8.06
N SER A 97 0.44 23.25 9.37
CA SER A 97 1.01 22.02 9.94
C SER A 97 -0.02 21.32 10.82
N CYS A 98 -0.12 20.00 10.75
CA CYS A 98 -1.06 19.24 11.55
C CYS A 98 -0.47 17.90 11.98
N ASP A 99 -0.36 17.69 13.28
CA ASP A 99 0.12 16.43 13.86
C ASP A 99 -1.08 15.72 14.49
N VAL A 100 -1.28 14.45 14.14
CA VAL A 100 -2.42 13.66 14.61
C VAL A 100 -1.92 12.38 15.26
N ASP A 101 -2.11 12.29 16.58
CA ASP A 101 -1.72 11.10 17.36
C ASP A 101 -2.61 9.88 17.07
N GLY A 102 -3.86 10.13 16.68
CA GLY A 102 -4.85 9.10 16.39
C GLY A 102 -5.05 8.84 14.90
N ASN A 103 -6.22 8.30 14.57
CA ASN A 103 -6.60 7.98 13.19
C ASN A 103 -7.26 9.17 12.50
N VAL A 104 -7.15 9.22 11.18
CA VAL A 104 -7.86 10.18 10.32
C VAL A 104 -8.84 9.43 9.42
N LYS A 105 -10.13 9.70 9.58
CA LYS A 105 -11.21 9.24 8.72
C LYS A 105 -11.82 10.45 8.01
N ALA A 106 -11.73 10.47 6.68
CA ALA A 106 -12.25 11.56 5.86
C ALA A 106 -13.01 11.03 4.64
N ILE A 107 -13.88 11.83 4.02
CA ILE A 107 -14.26 11.57 2.62
C ILE A 107 -13.17 12.16 1.73
N LYS A 108 -12.77 13.40 2.00
CA LYS A 108 -11.69 14.09 1.28
C LYS A 108 -10.63 14.56 2.26
N LEU A 109 -9.39 14.12 2.06
CA LEU A 109 -8.21 14.61 2.77
C LEU A 109 -7.31 15.35 1.78
N LYS A 110 -7.09 16.64 2.03
CA LYS A 110 -6.17 17.47 1.25
C LYS A 110 -5.09 18.09 2.14
N VAL A 111 -3.85 17.78 1.87
CA VAL A 111 -2.69 18.36 2.57
C VAL A 111 -1.85 19.15 1.58
N SER A 112 -1.74 20.46 1.82
CA SER A 112 -0.88 21.37 1.07
C SER A 112 0.29 21.93 1.89
N GLY A 113 0.23 21.85 3.22
CA GLY A 113 1.34 22.18 4.12
C GLY A 113 2.08 20.92 4.59
N SER A 114 2.24 20.74 5.90
CA SER A 114 2.79 19.51 6.49
C SER A 114 1.72 18.75 7.30
N CYS A 115 1.74 17.42 7.28
CA CYS A 115 0.85 16.63 8.11
C CYS A 115 1.50 15.31 8.53
N ASP A 116 1.57 15.08 9.83
CA ASP A 116 2.10 13.84 10.40
C ASP A 116 0.95 13.08 11.08
N VAL A 117 0.79 11.80 10.76
CA VAL A 117 -0.29 10.97 11.30
C VAL A 117 0.27 9.67 11.83
N ARG A 118 0.15 9.47 13.15
CA ARG A 118 0.61 8.25 13.82
C ARG A 118 -0.34 7.07 13.62
N GLY A 119 -1.63 7.34 13.49
CA GLY A 119 -2.66 6.33 13.30
C GLY A 119 -2.97 6.00 11.83
N ARG A 120 -4.03 5.22 11.63
CA ARG A 120 -4.55 4.86 10.30
C ARG A 120 -5.13 6.09 9.60
N VAL A 121 -4.92 6.17 8.30
CA VAL A 121 -5.63 7.10 7.41
C VAL A 121 -6.63 6.33 6.54
N GLU A 122 -7.92 6.68 6.65
CA GLU A 122 -8.97 6.19 5.75
C GLU A 122 -9.65 7.37 5.06
N ALA A 123 -9.58 7.40 3.72
CA ALA A 123 -10.19 8.46 2.92
C ALA A 123 -10.89 7.91 1.66
N ASP A 124 -11.87 8.60 1.08
CA ASP A 124 -12.29 8.26 -0.28
C ASP A 124 -11.29 8.87 -1.30
N GLU A 125 -10.99 10.16 -1.14
CA GLU A 125 -9.98 10.87 -1.91
C GLU A 125 -8.90 11.47 -1.00
N MET A 126 -7.65 11.12 -1.25
CA MET A 126 -6.48 11.63 -0.55
C MET A 126 -5.57 12.38 -1.53
N ARG A 127 -5.32 13.66 -1.27
CA ARG A 127 -4.44 14.51 -2.09
C ARG A 127 -3.37 15.17 -1.24
N ILE A 128 -2.11 14.88 -1.51
CA ILE A 128 -0.96 15.46 -0.82
C ILE A 128 -0.12 16.24 -1.83
N SER A 129 -0.11 17.56 -1.69
CA SER A 129 0.78 18.44 -2.45
C SER A 129 1.93 19.01 -1.62
N GLY A 130 1.87 18.87 -0.29
CA GLY A 130 2.90 19.32 0.64
C GLY A 130 3.81 18.18 1.11
N ALA A 131 4.13 18.14 2.40
CA ALA A 131 4.89 17.06 3.04
C ALA A 131 4.00 16.24 3.99
N CYS A 132 4.07 14.92 3.94
CA CYS A 132 3.39 14.07 4.92
C CYS A 132 4.26 12.92 5.39
N ASP A 133 4.17 12.64 6.69
CA ASP A 133 4.68 11.41 7.30
C ASP A 133 3.50 10.61 7.88
N LEU A 134 3.32 9.38 7.40
CA LEU A 134 2.20 8.51 7.75
C LEU A 134 2.74 7.20 8.34
N GLU A 135 2.77 7.14 9.67
CA GLU A 135 3.29 5.97 10.39
C GLU A 135 2.30 4.79 10.34
N GLY A 136 0.99 5.07 10.22
CA GLY A 136 -0.06 4.06 10.18
C GLY A 136 -0.47 3.62 8.76
N PRO A 137 -1.31 2.56 8.65
CA PRO A 137 -1.75 2.06 7.35
C PRO A 137 -2.68 3.06 6.65
N VAL A 138 -2.58 3.13 5.33
CA VAL A 138 -3.36 4.05 4.51
C VAL A 138 -4.33 3.29 3.62
N LYS A 139 -5.60 3.66 3.68
CA LYS A 139 -6.64 3.09 2.82
C LYS A 139 -7.42 4.22 2.15
N ALA A 140 -7.35 4.30 0.83
CA ALA A 140 -8.19 5.25 0.11
C ALA A 140 -8.60 4.80 -1.28
N ARG A 141 -9.78 5.20 -1.77
CA ARG A 141 -10.18 4.84 -3.14
C ARG A 141 -9.21 5.47 -4.15
N VAL A 142 -8.89 6.76 -3.99
CA VAL A 142 -7.95 7.49 -4.84
C VAL A 142 -6.89 8.18 -3.99
N ILE A 143 -5.62 7.94 -4.31
CA ILE A 143 -4.45 8.61 -3.72
C ILE A 143 -3.74 9.40 -4.81
N GLU A 144 -3.52 10.70 -4.59
CA GLU A 144 -2.69 11.57 -5.44
C GLU A 144 -1.64 12.28 -4.59
N ILE A 145 -0.36 11.97 -4.83
CA ILE A 145 0.78 12.56 -4.12
C ILE A 145 1.62 13.31 -5.13
N SER A 146 1.65 14.65 -5.06
CA SER A 146 2.52 15.48 -5.90
C SER A 146 3.66 16.14 -5.14
N GLY A 147 3.63 16.10 -3.80
CA GLY A 147 4.67 16.63 -2.93
C GLY A 147 5.64 15.54 -2.45
N SER A 148 6.02 15.63 -1.18
CA SER A 148 6.88 14.66 -0.49
C SER A 148 6.02 13.81 0.45
N CYS A 149 6.11 12.48 0.40
CA CYS A 149 5.35 11.63 1.32
C CYS A 149 6.18 10.41 1.74
N GLU A 150 6.27 10.19 3.05
CA GLU A 150 6.79 8.97 3.65
C GLU A 150 5.62 8.18 4.24
N ILE A 151 5.56 6.88 3.97
CA ILE A 151 4.55 5.98 4.55
C ILE A 151 5.25 4.71 5.04
N GLU A 152 5.15 4.46 6.34
CA GLU A 152 5.83 3.35 6.99
C GLU A 152 5.08 2.01 6.86
N MET A 153 3.74 2.05 6.74
CA MET A 153 2.85 0.88 6.72
C MET A 153 2.08 0.73 5.42
N ASP A 154 1.37 -0.39 5.28
CA ASP A 154 0.75 -0.80 4.02
C ASP A 154 -0.25 0.23 3.49
N VAL A 155 -0.27 0.36 2.16
CA VAL A 155 -1.16 1.24 1.41
C VAL A 155 -2.11 0.41 0.55
N THR A 156 -3.41 0.65 0.69
CA THR A 156 -4.45 0.02 -0.14
C THR A 156 -5.25 1.08 -0.88
N ALA A 157 -5.31 0.98 -2.21
CA ALA A 157 -6.12 1.90 -3.01
C ALA A 157 -6.80 1.27 -4.23
N GLU A 158 -7.76 1.97 -4.85
CA GLU A 158 -8.15 1.60 -6.22
C GLU A 158 -7.20 2.21 -7.23
N ARG A 159 -6.86 3.49 -7.07
CA ARG A 159 -5.89 4.21 -7.91
C ARG A 159 -4.90 4.96 -7.03
N ALA A 160 -3.61 4.75 -7.27
CA ALA A 160 -2.54 5.51 -6.65
C ALA A 160 -1.73 6.24 -7.72
N ARG A 161 -1.62 7.56 -7.60
CA ARG A 161 -0.82 8.41 -8.49
C ARG A 161 0.22 9.18 -7.70
N VAL A 162 1.49 9.00 -8.03
CA VAL A 162 2.61 9.66 -7.36
C VAL A 162 3.40 10.45 -8.40
N SER A 163 3.37 11.79 -8.34
CA SER A 163 4.12 12.64 -9.25
C SER A 163 5.29 13.42 -8.60
N GLY A 164 5.51 13.22 -7.31
CA GLY A 164 6.53 13.90 -6.50
C GLY A 164 7.66 12.98 -6.06
N ALA A 165 8.08 13.14 -4.80
CA ALA A 165 9.01 12.25 -4.12
C ALA A 165 8.23 11.42 -3.09
N CYS A 166 8.27 10.09 -3.18
CA CYS A 166 7.54 9.23 -2.25
C CYS A 166 8.36 8.04 -1.82
N ASP A 167 8.48 7.86 -0.51
CA ASP A 167 9.14 6.70 0.10
C ASP A 167 8.07 5.84 0.79
N LEU A 168 7.81 4.67 0.22
CA LEU A 168 6.87 3.68 0.71
C LEU A 168 7.67 2.47 1.22
N HIS A 169 7.85 2.40 2.54
CA HIS A 169 8.66 1.34 3.18
C HIS A 169 7.95 -0.02 3.23
N SER A 170 6.67 -0.06 2.83
CA SER A 170 5.74 -1.17 3.00
C SER A 170 5.16 -1.67 1.66
N LYS A 171 4.09 -2.46 1.73
CA LYS A 171 3.38 -2.97 0.56
C LYS A 171 2.36 -1.96 0.04
N LEU A 172 2.39 -1.69 -1.27
CA LEU A 172 1.37 -0.95 -2.00
C LEU A 172 0.47 -1.93 -2.78
N THR A 173 -0.81 -1.98 -2.44
CA THR A 173 -1.82 -2.78 -3.16
C THR A 173 -2.82 -1.86 -3.83
N ALA A 174 -2.93 -1.89 -5.17
CA ALA A 174 -3.93 -1.10 -5.87
C ALA A 174 -4.44 -1.72 -7.18
N LYS A 175 -5.54 -1.23 -7.76
CA LYS A 175 -5.90 -1.67 -9.13
C LYS A 175 -4.98 -1.04 -10.16
N ALA A 176 -4.71 0.26 -10.03
CA ALA A 176 -3.78 0.99 -10.90
C ALA A 176 -2.79 1.82 -10.08
N VAL A 177 -1.51 1.69 -10.40
CA VAL A 177 -0.42 2.49 -9.84
C VAL A 177 0.25 3.25 -10.97
N GLU A 178 0.25 4.58 -10.85
CA GLU A 178 0.94 5.48 -11.77
C GLU A 178 1.98 6.28 -10.98
N PHE A 179 3.24 6.24 -11.37
CA PHE A 179 4.25 7.09 -10.76
C PHE A 179 5.12 7.81 -11.78
N SER A 180 5.44 9.06 -11.49
CA SER A 180 6.31 9.92 -12.27
C SER A 180 7.21 10.73 -11.34
N GLY A 181 8.53 10.59 -11.39
CA GLY A 181 9.43 11.35 -10.51
C GLY A 181 10.42 10.46 -9.79
N ALA A 182 10.49 10.59 -8.45
CA ALA A 182 11.33 9.78 -7.57
C ALA A 182 10.44 8.97 -6.64
N ALA A 183 10.49 7.63 -6.71
CA ALA A 183 9.67 6.80 -5.83
C ALA A 183 10.40 5.55 -5.37
N VAL A 184 10.35 5.26 -4.08
CA VAL A 184 10.87 4.03 -3.50
C VAL A 184 9.69 3.22 -2.97
N PHE A 185 9.64 1.94 -3.33
CA PHE A 185 8.63 0.99 -2.90
C PHE A 185 9.31 -0.23 -2.28
N SER A 186 8.72 -0.87 -1.27
CA SER A 186 9.11 -2.25 -0.96
C SER A 186 8.49 -3.19 -1.99
N ASP A 187 7.17 -3.38 -1.92
CA ASP A 187 6.45 -4.36 -2.72
C ASP A 187 5.23 -3.70 -3.36
N VAL A 188 5.05 -3.87 -4.66
CA VAL A 188 3.92 -3.31 -5.41
C VAL A 188 3.09 -4.44 -5.98
N GLU A 189 1.83 -4.54 -5.58
CA GLU A 189 0.85 -5.47 -6.14
C GLU A 189 -0.28 -4.70 -6.81
N ALA A 190 -0.42 -4.81 -8.14
CA ALA A 190 -1.48 -4.12 -8.85
C ALA A 190 -2.02 -4.83 -10.09
N GLU A 191 -3.12 -4.37 -10.67
CA GLU A 191 -3.50 -4.86 -12.01
C GLU A 191 -2.64 -4.19 -13.09
N MET A 192 -2.39 -2.88 -12.94
CA MET A 192 -1.59 -2.10 -13.88
C MET A 192 -0.59 -1.23 -13.12
N VAL A 193 0.67 -1.28 -13.55
CA VAL A 193 1.74 -0.41 -13.06
C VAL A 193 2.31 0.37 -14.24
N GLU A 194 2.21 1.71 -14.18
CA GLU A 194 2.88 2.61 -15.09
C GLU A 194 3.88 3.49 -14.33
N GLY A 195 5.16 3.38 -14.69
CA GLY A 195 6.24 4.10 -14.01
C GLY A 195 7.04 4.95 -14.97
N ARG A 196 7.39 6.17 -14.57
CA ARG A 196 8.27 7.06 -15.33
C ARG A 196 9.25 7.77 -14.38
N GLY A 197 10.53 7.83 -14.74
CA GLY A 197 11.54 8.56 -13.94
C GLY A 197 12.45 7.63 -13.16
N ALA A 198 12.90 8.07 -11.99
CA ALA A 198 13.79 7.34 -11.09
C ALA A 198 12.98 6.61 -10.02
N PHE A 199 13.18 5.31 -9.85
CA PHE A 199 12.45 4.54 -8.86
C PHE A 199 13.21 3.30 -8.43
N ASP A 200 12.95 2.88 -7.19
CA ASP A 200 13.47 1.64 -6.64
C ASP A 200 12.33 0.79 -6.06
N ALA A 201 12.38 -0.52 -6.31
CA ALA A 201 11.43 -1.46 -5.73
C ALA A 201 12.09 -2.79 -5.35
N LYS A 202 11.61 -3.49 -4.31
CA LYS A 202 12.06 -4.88 -4.08
C LYS A 202 11.31 -5.85 -4.98
N SER A 203 10.00 -5.71 -5.10
CA SER A 203 9.18 -6.52 -6.00
C SER A 203 8.04 -5.73 -6.64
N ILE A 204 7.73 -6.06 -7.89
CA ILE A 204 6.56 -5.56 -8.62
C ILE A 204 5.83 -6.76 -9.18
N VAL A 205 4.58 -6.95 -8.76
CA VAL A 205 3.68 -8.00 -9.24
C VAL A 205 2.46 -7.32 -9.84
N ALA A 206 2.22 -7.50 -11.14
CA ALA A 206 1.02 -6.97 -11.77
C ALA A 206 0.50 -7.77 -12.96
N LYS A 207 -0.66 -7.43 -13.53
CA LYS A 207 -1.05 -8.01 -14.83
C LYS A 207 -0.26 -7.35 -15.96
N SER A 208 -0.10 -6.03 -15.91
CA SER A 208 0.65 -5.25 -16.89
C SER A 208 1.61 -4.29 -16.21
N VAL A 209 2.88 -4.32 -16.63
CA VAL A 209 3.94 -3.41 -16.16
C VAL A 209 4.50 -2.65 -17.36
N SER A 210 4.46 -1.31 -17.29
CA SER A 210 5.03 -0.40 -18.29
C SER A 210 5.93 0.62 -17.59
N LEU A 211 7.24 0.49 -17.75
CA LEU A 211 8.23 1.34 -17.07
C LEU A 211 9.03 2.13 -18.10
N ARG A 212 9.19 3.43 -17.85
CA ARG A 212 10.15 4.30 -18.54
C ARG A 212 11.18 4.82 -17.57
N VAL A 213 12.38 4.31 -17.71
CA VAL A 213 13.44 4.43 -16.73
C VAL A 213 14.30 5.64 -17.05
N ALA A 214 14.39 6.59 -16.12
CA ALA A 214 15.37 7.67 -16.15
C ALA A 214 16.46 7.38 -15.10
N ASP A 215 17.71 7.74 -15.40
CA ASP A 215 18.86 7.45 -14.54
C ASP A 215 18.96 5.96 -14.17
N ARG A 216 19.58 5.63 -13.03
CA ARG A 216 19.72 4.25 -12.56
C ARG A 216 18.58 3.91 -11.63
N CYS A 217 17.80 2.91 -11.99
CA CYS A 217 16.71 2.35 -11.18
C CYS A 217 17.02 0.91 -10.79
N SER A 218 16.53 0.45 -9.65
CA SER A 218 16.68 -0.95 -9.22
C SER A 218 15.34 -1.58 -8.87
N VAL A 219 15.04 -2.73 -9.46
CA VAL A 219 13.86 -3.53 -9.11
C VAL A 219 14.26 -4.96 -8.85
N GLY A 220 14.15 -5.44 -7.62
CA GLY A 220 14.60 -6.79 -7.26
C GLY A 220 13.97 -7.89 -8.12
N SER A 221 12.65 -7.86 -8.32
CA SER A 221 11.92 -8.78 -9.19
C SER A 221 10.69 -8.12 -9.82
N ILE A 222 10.41 -8.49 -11.07
CA ILE A 222 9.20 -8.06 -11.80
C ILE A 222 8.47 -9.30 -12.27
N GLU A 223 7.20 -9.43 -11.91
CA GLU A 223 6.32 -10.52 -12.34
C GLU A 223 5.04 -9.95 -12.94
N ALA A 224 4.77 -10.24 -14.21
CA ALA A 224 3.52 -9.84 -14.84
C ALA A 224 3.05 -10.76 -15.98
N ASP A 225 1.87 -10.51 -16.55
CA ASP A 225 1.50 -11.13 -17.83
C ASP A 225 2.24 -10.44 -18.98
N VAL A 226 2.29 -9.11 -18.94
CA VAL A 226 3.02 -8.28 -19.91
C VAL A 226 3.98 -7.34 -19.18
N VAL A 227 5.26 -7.38 -19.59
CA VAL A 227 6.30 -6.46 -19.10
C VAL A 227 6.86 -5.67 -20.27
N GLU A 228 6.80 -4.34 -20.17
CA GLU A 228 7.47 -3.41 -21.07
C GLU A 228 8.36 -2.47 -20.26
N VAL A 229 9.67 -2.52 -20.51
CA VAL A 229 10.64 -1.57 -19.95
C VAL A 229 11.32 -0.84 -21.09
N LYS A 230 11.28 0.49 -21.04
CA LYS A 230 11.96 1.39 -21.99
C LYS A 230 12.91 2.30 -21.24
N GLU A 231 14.04 2.63 -21.84
CA GLU A 231 14.99 3.59 -21.27
C GLU A 231 14.73 5.00 -21.83
N TYR A 232 14.89 6.02 -21.00
CA TYR A 232 15.31 7.32 -21.50
C TYR A 232 16.82 7.26 -21.85
N PRO A 233 17.34 8.15 -22.70
CA PRO A 233 18.78 8.15 -23.01
C PRO A 233 19.64 8.23 -21.74
N GLY A 234 20.40 7.17 -21.46
CA GLY A 234 21.24 7.06 -20.26
C GLY A 234 20.56 6.44 -19.04
N GLY A 235 19.28 6.07 -19.13
CA GLY A 235 18.58 5.30 -18.11
C GLY A 235 19.02 3.85 -18.09
N THR A 236 19.03 3.20 -16.93
CA THR A 236 19.32 1.77 -16.80
C THR A 236 18.51 1.19 -15.66
N LEU A 237 17.89 0.03 -15.90
CA LEU A 237 17.20 -0.74 -14.87
C LEU A 237 18.05 -1.95 -14.48
N ASP A 238 18.41 -2.04 -13.20
CA ASP A 238 19.01 -3.23 -12.61
C ASP A 238 17.91 -4.09 -11.99
N SER A 239 17.84 -5.36 -12.39
CA SER A 239 16.88 -6.31 -11.82
C SER A 239 17.50 -7.70 -11.63
N LYS A 240 17.05 -8.49 -10.65
CA LYS A 240 17.51 -9.89 -10.57
C LYS A 240 16.73 -10.76 -11.54
N THR A 241 15.40 -10.66 -11.48
CA THR A 241 14.50 -11.53 -12.25
C THR A 241 13.36 -10.73 -12.85
N ILE A 242 13.12 -10.94 -14.15
CA ILE A 242 11.96 -10.40 -14.86
C ILE A 242 11.19 -11.56 -15.48
N ALA A 243 9.93 -11.75 -15.08
CA ALA A 243 9.05 -12.78 -15.57
C ALA A 243 7.79 -12.17 -16.18
N GLY A 244 7.59 -12.37 -17.48
CA GLY A 244 6.36 -12.00 -18.18
C GLY A 244 5.67 -13.23 -18.74
N ARG A 245 4.45 -13.55 -18.31
CA ARG A 245 3.75 -14.78 -18.75
C ARG A 245 3.56 -14.83 -20.27
N GLU A 246 3.16 -13.72 -20.87
CA GLU A 246 2.84 -13.61 -22.28
C GLU A 246 3.97 -12.93 -23.06
N LYS A 247 4.30 -11.68 -22.69
CA LYS A 247 5.26 -10.86 -23.43
C LYS A 247 6.21 -10.11 -22.50
N VAL A 248 7.47 -10.07 -22.88
CA VAL A 248 8.52 -9.26 -22.24
C VAL A 248 9.24 -8.44 -23.30
N TYR A 249 9.27 -7.12 -23.14
CA TYR A 249 10.08 -6.20 -23.94
C TYR A 249 10.97 -5.36 -23.02
N LEU A 250 12.28 -5.34 -23.29
CA LEU A 250 13.27 -4.68 -22.42
C LEU A 250 14.22 -3.80 -23.23
N GLU A 251 14.46 -2.58 -22.79
CA GLU A 251 15.54 -1.69 -23.25
C GLU A 251 16.31 -1.16 -22.04
N GLY A 252 17.65 -1.09 -22.13
CA GLY A 252 18.47 -0.55 -21.04
C GLY A 252 18.42 -1.37 -19.75
N VAL A 253 18.23 -2.68 -19.83
CA VAL A 253 18.05 -3.54 -18.64
C VAL A 253 19.26 -4.43 -18.39
N CYS A 254 19.75 -4.43 -17.16
CA CYS A 254 20.70 -5.41 -16.65
C CYS A 254 19.97 -6.40 -15.72
N ALA A 255 19.87 -7.67 -16.13
CA ALA A 255 19.23 -8.68 -15.29
C ALA A 255 19.89 -10.06 -15.31
N ASP A 256 19.79 -10.79 -14.20
CA ASP A 256 20.35 -12.14 -14.10
C ASP A 256 19.52 -13.13 -14.92
N SER A 257 18.19 -13.05 -14.81
CA SER A 257 17.28 -13.89 -15.59
C SER A 257 16.06 -13.14 -16.10
N VAL A 258 15.68 -13.45 -17.34
CA VAL A 258 14.46 -12.98 -17.98
C VAL A 258 13.70 -14.19 -18.50
N SER A 259 12.42 -14.30 -18.19
CA SER A 259 11.58 -15.40 -18.65
C SER A 259 10.24 -14.93 -19.19
N GLY A 260 9.73 -15.61 -20.23
CA GLY A 260 8.38 -15.37 -20.71
C GLY A 260 7.92 -16.18 -21.91
N GLY A 261 6.73 -15.86 -22.44
CA GLY A 261 6.24 -16.44 -23.69
C GLY A 261 7.04 -15.94 -24.88
N ASP A 262 6.82 -14.68 -25.24
CA ASP A 262 7.57 -13.92 -26.23
C ASP A 262 8.52 -12.94 -25.53
N VAL A 263 9.83 -13.20 -25.61
CA VAL A 263 10.88 -12.35 -25.02
C VAL A 263 11.59 -11.58 -26.12
N GLU A 264 11.51 -10.26 -26.07
CA GLU A 264 12.18 -9.33 -26.98
C GLU A 264 13.14 -8.43 -26.19
N ILE A 265 14.43 -8.69 -26.38
CA ILE A 265 15.50 -7.93 -25.76
C ILE A 265 15.90 -6.85 -26.77
N GLY A 266 15.44 -5.63 -26.52
CA GLY A 266 15.79 -4.41 -27.25
C GLY A 266 17.24 -3.98 -26.99
N PRO A 267 17.64 -2.77 -27.40
CA PRO A 267 19.02 -2.27 -27.26
C PRO A 267 19.47 -2.11 -25.79
N ASN A 268 20.79 -2.02 -25.61
CA ASN A 268 21.45 -1.68 -24.34
C ASN A 268 21.15 -2.62 -23.16
N CYS A 269 20.73 -3.86 -23.43
CA CYS A 269 20.46 -4.84 -22.40
C CYS A 269 21.66 -5.75 -22.13
N ARG A 270 21.82 -6.16 -20.87
CA ARG A 270 22.77 -7.19 -20.44
C ARG A 270 22.04 -8.23 -19.60
N ILE A 271 21.75 -9.38 -20.21
CA ILE A 271 20.96 -10.43 -19.58
C ILE A 271 21.82 -11.67 -19.36
N GLY A 272 21.80 -12.24 -18.16
CA GLY A 272 22.47 -13.50 -17.86
C GLY A 272 21.85 -14.67 -18.62
N VAL A 273 20.57 -14.94 -18.35
CA VAL A 273 19.78 -16.01 -18.98
C VAL A 273 18.46 -15.45 -19.51
N ALA A 274 18.18 -15.67 -20.79
CA ALA A 274 16.88 -15.36 -21.39
C ALA A 274 16.15 -16.67 -21.75
N GLU A 275 14.96 -16.88 -21.19
CA GLU A 275 14.15 -18.07 -21.43
C GLU A 275 12.78 -17.71 -22.02
N GLY A 276 12.42 -18.32 -23.15
CA GLY A 276 11.07 -18.19 -23.67
C GLY A 276 10.73 -19.12 -24.82
N ALA A 277 9.47 -19.13 -25.24
CA ALA A 277 9.05 -19.86 -26.43
C ALA A 277 9.66 -19.24 -27.69
N ASN A 278 9.70 -17.91 -27.72
CA ASN A 278 10.37 -17.10 -28.73
C ASN A 278 11.28 -16.08 -28.06
N VAL A 279 12.54 -16.00 -28.50
CA VAL A 279 13.52 -15.06 -27.95
C VAL A 279 14.16 -14.29 -29.11
N LYS A 280 13.98 -12.97 -29.12
CA LYS A 280 14.63 -12.05 -30.05
C LYS A 280 15.61 -11.17 -29.29
N VAL A 281 16.79 -10.97 -29.85
CA VAL A 281 17.86 -10.18 -29.22
C VAL A 281 18.37 -9.15 -30.21
N HIS A 282 18.37 -7.89 -29.79
CA HIS A 282 18.95 -6.79 -30.56
C HIS A 282 20.49 -6.93 -30.62
N PRO A 283 21.14 -6.56 -31.75
CA PRO A 283 22.60 -6.68 -31.89
C PRO A 283 23.42 -5.94 -30.82
N ASP A 284 22.88 -4.85 -30.29
CA ASP A 284 23.56 -4.03 -29.27
C ASP A 284 23.45 -4.61 -27.85
N SER A 285 22.71 -5.70 -27.68
CA SER A 285 22.47 -6.34 -26.39
C SER A 285 23.27 -7.62 -26.22
N LYS A 286 23.65 -7.89 -24.97
CA LYS A 286 24.46 -9.06 -24.61
C LYS A 286 23.64 -10.02 -23.77
N VAL A 287 23.48 -11.25 -24.26
CA VAL A 287 22.78 -12.32 -23.55
C VAL A 287 23.73 -13.49 -23.34
N GLY A 288 23.89 -13.94 -22.10
CA GLY A 288 24.81 -15.03 -21.75
C GLY A 288 24.33 -16.39 -22.26
N GLN A 289 23.10 -16.77 -21.92
CA GLN A 289 22.47 -18.02 -22.38
C GLN A 289 21.04 -17.78 -22.83
N VAL A 290 20.65 -18.40 -23.95
CA VAL A 290 19.27 -18.41 -24.43
C VAL A 290 18.70 -19.81 -24.30
N LYS A 291 17.63 -19.96 -23.52
CA LYS A 291 16.90 -21.22 -23.33
C LYS A 291 15.54 -21.14 -24.02
N LYS A 292 15.16 -22.24 -24.67
CA LYS A 292 13.82 -22.39 -25.23
C LYS A 292 12.93 -23.11 -24.24
N ARG A 293 11.80 -22.48 -23.89
CA ARG A 293 10.74 -23.12 -23.12
C ARG A 293 9.94 -24.00 -24.08
N LYS A 294 9.81 -25.29 -23.75
CA LYS A 294 9.04 -26.27 -24.54
C LYS A 294 7.55 -26.17 -24.24
#